data_AF-A0A1E4DH99-F1
#
_entry.id   AF-A0A1E4DH99-F1
#
_cell.length_a   1.000
_cell.length_b   1.000
_cell.length_c   1.000
_cell.angle_alpha   90.00
_cell.angle_beta   90.00
_cell.angle_gamma   90.00
#
_symmetry.space_group_name_H-M   'P 1'
#
loop_
_entity.id
_entity.type
_entity.pdbx_description
1 polymer ?
#
loop_
_entity_poly.entity_id
_entity_poly.type
_entity_poly.pdbx_seq_one_letter_code
_entity_poly.pdbx_strand_id
1 'polypeptide(L)'
;MKSDNPLLALDNFICSPHIGASTTEAQENVAVGIAEQIVEYFTKGIAKGAVNIPSVSPELLPQLQPYLSLGERVGLLQAQLLEGGL
;
A
#
# COMPACT_ATOMS: atom_id res chain seq x y z
N MET A 1 4.23 -13.81 -21.49
CA MET A 1 4.03 -14.91 -20.51
C MET A 1 5.11 -15.95 -20.76
N LYS A 2 5.70 -16.51 -19.71
CA LYS A 2 6.67 -17.60 -19.84
C LYS A 2 5.96 -18.83 -20.41
N SER A 3 6.52 -19.42 -21.46
CA SER A 3 5.93 -20.51 -22.24
C SER A 3 5.77 -21.82 -21.46
N ASP A 4 6.43 -21.91 -20.31
CA ASP A 4 6.58 -23.08 -19.44
C ASP A 4 5.74 -23.01 -18.15
N ASN A 5 4.76 -22.09 -18.05
CA ASN A 5 3.89 -22.02 -16.88
C ASN A 5 2.84 -23.16 -16.89
N PRO A 6 2.84 -24.08 -15.89
CA PRO A 6 1.95 -25.23 -15.86
C PRO A 6 0.46 -24.88 -15.80
N LEU A 7 0.11 -23.68 -15.32
CA LEU A 7 -1.28 -23.22 -15.30
C LEU A 7 -1.83 -22.96 -16.71
N LEU A 8 -0.96 -22.62 -17.68
CA LEU A 8 -1.37 -22.37 -19.07
C LEU A 8 -1.75 -23.66 -19.82
N ALA A 9 -1.49 -24.84 -19.25
CA ALA A 9 -1.86 -26.13 -19.82
C ALA A 9 -3.25 -26.62 -19.38
N LEU A 10 -3.95 -25.89 -18.50
CA LEU A 10 -5.26 -26.26 -17.96
C LEU A 10 -6.38 -25.65 -18.81
N ASP A 11 -7.32 -26.47 -19.28
CA ASP A 11 -8.43 -26.05 -20.15
C ASP A 11 -9.39 -25.04 -19.48
N ASN A 12 -9.44 -25.02 -18.15
CA ASN A 12 -10.33 -24.17 -17.36
C ASN A 12 -9.60 -23.00 -16.66
N PHE A 13 -8.39 -22.68 -17.08
CA PHE A 13 -7.60 -21.58 -16.50
C PHE A 13 -7.59 -20.36 -17.42
N ILE A 14 -7.99 -19.21 -16.87
CA ILE A 14 -7.91 -17.92 -17.54
C ILE A 14 -6.96 -17.04 -16.75
N CYS A 15 -5.92 -16.52 -17.41
CA CYS A 15 -5.03 -15.53 -16.84
C CYS A 15 -5.10 -14.22 -17.60
N SER A 16 -5.05 -13.11 -16.87
CA SER A 16 -4.87 -11.78 -17.42
C SER A 16 -3.45 -11.28 -17.05
N PRO A 17 -2.74 -10.60 -17.96
CA PRO A 17 -1.36 -10.17 -17.71
C PRO A 17 -1.29 -8.93 -16.81
N HIS A 18 -1.75 -9.05 -15.55
CA HIS A 18 -1.78 -7.96 -14.56
C HIS A 18 -2.47 -6.69 -15.08
N ILE A 19 -3.56 -6.85 -15.83
CA ILE A 19 -4.31 -5.73 -16.44
C ILE A 19 -5.50 -5.27 -15.57
N GLY A 20 -5.57 -5.69 -14.31
CA GLY A 20 -6.69 -5.38 -13.43
C GLY A 20 -6.94 -3.88 -13.23
N ALA A 21 -5.88 -3.06 -13.29
CA ALA A 21 -5.96 -1.60 -13.22
C ALA A 21 -5.68 -0.90 -14.57
N SER A 22 -5.65 -1.65 -15.67
CA SER A 22 -5.35 -1.12 -17.01
C SER A 22 -6.61 -0.62 -17.73
N THR A 23 -7.40 0.21 -17.05
CA THR A 23 -8.53 0.93 -17.65
C THR A 23 -8.28 2.44 -17.59
N THR A 24 -8.90 3.20 -18.49
CA THR A 24 -8.76 4.65 -18.53
C THR A 24 -9.18 5.29 -17.19
N GLU A 25 -10.30 4.83 -16.63
CA GLU A 25 -10.86 5.32 -15.38
C GLU A 25 -9.92 5.06 -14.19
N ALA A 26 -9.30 3.88 -14.14
CA ALA A 26 -8.35 3.55 -13.08
C ALA A 26 -7.11 4.46 -13.16
N GLN A 27 -6.57 4.69 -14.37
CA GLN A 27 -5.42 5.57 -14.55
C GLN A 27 -5.74 7.04 -14.25
N GLU A 28 -6.92 7.54 -14.64
CA GLU A 28 -7.39 8.88 -14.31
C GLU A 28 -7.52 9.09 -12.80
N ASN A 29 -8.13 8.14 -12.09
CA ASN A 29 -8.26 8.20 -10.64
C ASN A 29 -6.90 8.19 -9.93
N VAL A 30 -5.96 7.36 -10.41
CA VAL A 30 -4.58 7.35 -9.88
C VAL A 30 -3.90 8.69 -10.14
N ALA A 31 -4.03 9.25 -11.33
CA ALA A 31 -3.41 10.53 -11.67
C ALA A 31 -3.93 11.68 -10.78
N VAL A 32 -5.25 11.77 -10.59
CA VAL A 32 -5.87 12.76 -9.70
C VAL A 32 -5.39 12.56 -8.26
N GLY A 33 -5.43 11.32 -7.75
CA GLY A 33 -5.00 11.03 -6.38
C GLY A 33 -3.54 11.38 -6.09
N ILE A 34 -2.64 11.14 -7.05
CA ILE A 34 -1.23 11.56 -6.92
C ILE A 34 -1.09 13.08 -6.96
N ALA A 35 -1.81 13.77 -7.85
CA ALA A 35 -1.79 15.23 -7.90
C ALA A 35 -2.25 15.86 -6.57
N GLU A 36 -3.32 15.32 -5.97
CA GLU A 36 -3.82 15.77 -4.66
C GLU A 36 -2.79 15.55 -3.54
N GLN A 37 -2.13 14.38 -3.50
CA GLN A 37 -1.08 14.09 -2.51
C GLN A 37 0.10 15.06 -2.63
N ILE A 38 0.51 15.41 -3.86
CA ILE A 38 1.58 16.37 -4.11
C ILE A 38 1.17 17.76 -3.60
N VAL A 39 -0.05 18.22 -3.93
CA VAL A 39 -0.57 19.51 -3.45
C VAL A 39 -0.63 19.55 -1.93
N GLU A 40 -1.14 18.49 -1.30
CA GLU A 40 -1.27 18.40 0.16
C GLU A 40 0.10 18.42 0.85
N TYR A 41 1.11 17.76 0.28
CA TYR A 41 2.47 17.82 0.80
C TYR A 41 3.04 19.24 0.74
N PHE A 42 2.95 19.92 -0.40
CA PHE A 42 3.53 21.27 -0.55
C PHE A 42 2.76 22.36 0.17
N THR A 43 1.47 22.17 0.43
CA THR A 43 0.63 23.19 1.10
C THR A 43 0.51 22.99 2.61
N LYS A 44 0.57 21.75 3.09
CA LYS A 44 0.34 21.41 4.51
C LYS A 44 1.49 20.63 5.16
N GLY A 45 2.49 20.20 4.38
CA GLY A 45 3.55 19.31 4.87
C GLY A 45 3.10 17.87 5.12
N ILE A 46 1.90 17.49 4.68
CA ILE A 46 1.32 16.17 4.95
C ILE A 46 1.62 15.23 3.77
N ALA A 47 2.50 14.24 4.00
CA ALA A 47 2.80 13.20 3.02
C ALA A 47 1.81 12.03 3.14
N LYS A 48 0.56 12.27 2.73
CA LYS A 48 -0.51 11.26 2.79
C LYS A 48 -0.23 10.12 1.80
N GLY A 49 -0.29 8.87 2.28
CA GLY A 49 -0.06 7.69 1.43
C GLY A 49 1.41 7.44 1.08
N ALA A 50 2.35 8.22 1.63
CA ALA A 50 3.76 7.97 1.47
C ALA A 50 4.15 6.64 2.13
N VAL A 51 4.85 5.80 1.37
CA VAL A 51 5.23 4.45 1.81
C VAL A 51 6.54 4.41 2.59
N ASN A 52 7.30 5.51 2.57
CA ASN A 52 8.65 5.61 3.12
C ASN A 52 8.79 6.65 4.24
N ILE A 53 7.77 7.47 4.47
CA ILE A 53 7.75 8.46 5.55
C ILE A 53 6.38 8.43 6.24
N PRO A 54 6.34 8.53 7.57
CA PRO A 54 5.07 8.55 8.29
C PRO A 54 4.31 9.84 7.97
N SER A 55 2.98 9.75 7.85
CA SER A 55 2.09 10.89 7.60
C SER A 55 1.87 11.75 8.86
N VAL A 56 2.94 12.11 9.56
CA VAL A 56 2.95 13.02 10.71
C VAL A 56 3.90 14.17 10.43
N SER A 57 3.73 15.29 11.13
CA SER A 57 4.62 16.43 10.92
C SER A 57 6.06 16.09 11.36
N PRO A 58 7.09 16.59 10.65
CA PRO A 58 8.49 16.32 11.01
C PRO A 58 8.85 16.72 12.44
N GLU A 59 8.19 17.74 12.98
CA GLU A 59 8.44 18.26 14.33
C GLU A 59 7.94 17.31 15.42
N LEU A 60 6.85 16.60 15.15
CA LEU A 60 6.26 15.63 16.08
C LEU A 60 6.93 14.26 15.99
N LEU A 61 7.57 13.94 14.86
CA LEU A 61 8.12 12.61 14.60
C LEU A 61 9.11 12.11 15.68
N PRO A 62 10.09 12.89 16.16
CA PRO A 62 11.00 12.44 17.22
C PRO A 62 10.28 12.05 18.52
N GLN A 63 9.19 12.74 18.84
CA GLN A 63 8.40 12.48 20.04
C GLN A 63 7.51 11.24 19.87
N LEU A 64 6.99 11.02 18.66
CA LEU A 64 6.09 9.90 18.35
C LEU A 64 6.83 8.59 18.04
N GLN A 65 8.08 8.64 17.58
CA GLN A 65 8.85 7.49 17.13
C GLN A 65 8.87 6.30 18.11
N PRO A 66 9.06 6.50 19.43
CA PRO A 66 9.03 5.39 20.39
C PRO A 66 7.66 4.71 20.48
N TYR A 67 6.58 5.50 20.38
CA TYR A 67 5.20 4.99 20.44
C TYR A 67 4.80 4.28 19.16
N LEU A 68 5.23 4.77 17.98
CA LEU A 68 5.03 4.09 16.70
C LEU A 68 5.68 2.71 16.70
N SER A 69 6.94 2.65 17.15
CA SER A 69 7.70 1.39 17.26
C SER A 69 7.05 0.41 18.25
N LEU A 70 6.53 0.93 19.37
CA LEU A 70 5.81 0.11 20.33
C LEU A 70 4.50 -0.43 19.76
N GLY A 71 3.70 0.42 19.11
CA GLY A 71 2.44 0.04 18.49
C GLY A 71 2.61 -1.05 17.44
N GLU A 72 3.63 -0.92 16.59
CA GLU A 72 4.00 -1.95 15.60
C GLU A 72 4.31 -3.29 16.27
N ARG A 73 5.16 -3.30 17.32
CA ARG A 73 5.53 -4.52 18.05
C ARG A 73 4.34 -5.17 18.76
N VAL A 74 3.46 -4.37 19.36
CA VAL A 74 2.25 -4.87 20.01
C VAL A 74 1.30 -5.47 18.98
N GLY A 75 1.13 -4.83 17.82
CA GLY A 75 0.33 -5.38 16.71
C GLY A 75 0.89 -6.71 16.19
N LEU A 76 2.21 -6.81 16.00
CA LEU A 76 2.87 -8.06 15.60
C LEU A 76 2.71 -9.17 16.64
N LEU A 77 2.84 -8.84 17.92
CA LEU A 77 2.60 -9.80 19.00
C LEU A 77 1.14 -10.26 19.01
N GLN A 78 0.20 -9.33 18.90
CA GLN A 78 -1.23 -9.62 18.89
C GLN A 78 -1.63 -10.51 17.71
N ALA A 79 -1.05 -10.28 16.53
CA ALA A 79 -1.28 -11.14 15.36
C ALA A 79 -0.77 -12.58 15.55
N GLN A 80 0.29 -12.78 16.34
CA GLN A 80 0.81 -14.12 16.67
C GLN A 80 0.01 -14.85 17.75
N LEU A 81 -0.64 -14.09 18.65
CA LEU A 81 -1.46 -14.64 19.72
C LEU A 81 -2.89 -14.98 19.28
N LEU A 82 -3.34 -14.41 18.16
CA LEU A 82 -4.61 -14.79 17.55
C LEU A 82 -4.48 -16.16 16.87
N GLU A 83 -5.19 -17.15 17.38
CA GLU A 83 -5.39 -18.42 16.67
C GLU A 83 -6.52 -18.26 15.65
N GLY A 84 -6.17 -18.30 14.36
CA GLY A 84 -7.10 -18.25 13.23
C GLY A 84 -7.14 -16.91 12.49
N GLY A 85 -6.72 -16.92 11.22
CA GLY A 85 -7.08 -15.91 10.23
C GLY A 85 -8.31 -16.39 9.46
N LEU A 86 -9.19 -15.46 9.07
CA LEU A 86 -10.37 -15.74 8.22
C LEU A 86 -10.02 -16.61 7.00
#